data_AF-A0A9X4AJI0-F1
#
_entry.id   AF-A0A9X4AJI0-F1
#
_cell.length_a   1.000
_cell.length_b   1.000
_cell.length_c   1.000
_cell.angle_alpha   90.00
_cell.angle_beta   90.00
_cell.angle_gamma   90.00
#
_symmetry.space_group_name_H-M   'P 1'
#
loop_
_entity.id
_entity.type
_entity.pdbx_description
1 polymer ?
#
loop_
_entity_poly.entity_id
_entity_poly.type
_entity_poly.pdbx_seq_one_letter_code
_entity_poly.pdbx_strand_id
1 'polypeptide(L)'
;MVKDRGVCELCDRENVALTKHHLTPKEEGGTFKATAMLCIPCHKQIHALYTNTELALRLSTIPLLKDDEKIAKYIKWIRKQAPTDIVRVKKSRERRGR
;
A
#
# COMPACT_ATOMS: atom_id res chain seq x y z
N MET A 1 -3.73 -19.24 14.16
CA MET A 1 -3.49 -19.10 12.71
C MET A 1 -2.42 -18.05 12.47
N VAL A 2 -1.17 -18.49 12.27
CA VAL A 2 -0.07 -17.61 11.88
C VAL A 2 -0.37 -17.13 10.46
N LYS A 3 -0.80 -15.87 10.31
CA LYS A 3 -0.84 -15.22 8.99
C LYS A 3 0.59 -15.20 8.48
N ASP A 4 0.80 -15.79 7.30
CA ASP A 4 2.07 -15.81 6.58
C ASP A 4 2.78 -14.46 6.73
N ARG A 5 3.96 -14.50 7.37
CA ARG A 5 4.77 -13.33 7.66
C ARG A 5 5.92 -13.31 6.67
N GLY A 6 6.11 -12.19 6.00
CA GLY A 6 7.17 -12.06 5.00
C GLY A 6 7.67 -10.62 4.90
N VAL A 7 8.24 -10.31 3.75
CA VAL A 7 8.80 -8.98 3.43
C VAL A 7 7.78 -8.20 2.61
N CYS A 8 7.46 -6.98 3.05
CA CYS A 8 6.55 -6.10 2.32
C CYS A 8 7.26 -5.47 1.11
N GLU A 9 6.75 -5.68 -0.11
CA GLU A 9 7.39 -5.19 -1.34
C GLU A 9 7.43 -3.65 -1.46
N LEU A 10 6.58 -2.93 -0.71
CA LEU A 10 6.53 -1.47 -0.73
C LEU A 10 7.44 -0.80 0.29
N CYS A 11 7.44 -1.29 1.54
CA CYS A 11 8.19 -0.64 2.64
C CYS A 11 9.42 -1.42 3.08
N ASP A 12 9.66 -2.59 2.51
CA ASP A 12 10.83 -3.45 2.77
C ASP A 12 10.96 -3.88 4.25
N ARG A 13 9.85 -3.84 5.01
CA ARG A 13 9.79 -4.38 6.37
C ARG A 13 9.60 -5.88 6.35
N GLU A 14 10.32 -6.57 7.22
CA GLU A 14 10.33 -8.02 7.36
C GLU A 14 9.44 -8.49 8.52
N ASN A 15 9.11 -9.79 8.55
CA ASN A 15 8.33 -10.43 9.60
C ASN A 15 6.95 -9.75 9.85
N VAL A 16 6.33 -9.25 8.78
CA VAL A 16 5.03 -8.57 8.81
C VAL A 16 3.95 -9.42 8.15
N ALA A 17 2.72 -9.34 8.66
CA ALA A 17 1.58 -9.98 8.00
C ALA A 17 1.32 -9.32 6.64
N LEU A 18 1.35 -10.13 5.58
CA LEU A 18 1.18 -9.68 4.21
C LEU A 18 -0.26 -9.85 3.72
N THR A 19 -0.62 -9.01 2.76
CA THR A 19 -1.90 -9.02 2.06
C THR A 19 -1.66 -8.77 0.58
N LYS A 20 -2.40 -9.48 -0.27
CA LYS A 20 -2.34 -9.28 -1.72
C LYS A 20 -3.02 -7.95 -2.08
N HIS A 21 -2.29 -7.08 -2.78
CA HIS A 21 -2.78 -5.82 -3.32
C HIS A 21 -2.73 -5.88 -4.86
N HIS A 22 -3.79 -5.45 -5.52
CA HIS A 22 -3.81 -5.34 -6.99
C HIS A 22 -3.33 -3.94 -7.35
N LEU A 23 -2.20 -3.84 -8.04
CA LEU A 23 -1.58 -2.54 -8.36
C LEU A 23 -2.44 -1.74 -9.34
N THR A 24 -3.13 -2.45 -10.25
CA THR A 24 -4.31 -1.91 -10.92
C THR A 24 -5.55 -2.47 -10.24
N PRO A 25 -6.49 -1.64 -9.76
CA PRO A 25 -7.74 -2.12 -9.17
C PRO A 25 -8.52 -3.04 -10.13
N LYS A 26 -9.20 -4.05 -9.59
CA LYS A 26 -10.00 -4.99 -10.40
C LYS A 26 -11.06 -4.29 -11.23
N GLU A 27 -11.70 -3.27 -10.66
CA GLU A 27 -12.71 -2.43 -11.31
C GLU A 27 -12.18 -1.70 -12.54
N GLU A 28 -10.87 -1.44 -12.60
CA GLU A 28 -10.17 -0.80 -13.72
C GLU A 28 -9.49 -1.83 -14.65
N GLY A 29 -10.02 -3.06 -14.70
CA GLY A 29 -9.48 -4.15 -15.52
C GLY A 29 -8.21 -4.81 -14.93
N GLY A 30 -7.98 -4.69 -13.63
CA GLY A 30 -6.78 -5.20 -12.94
C GLY A 30 -6.77 -6.69 -12.59
N THR A 31 -7.82 -7.45 -12.94
CA THR A 31 -8.00 -8.85 -12.48
C THR A 31 -6.84 -9.77 -12.81
N PHE A 32 -6.20 -9.60 -13.98
CA PHE A 32 -5.05 -10.39 -14.43
C PHE A 32 -3.74 -9.57 -14.44
N LYS A 33 -3.76 -8.36 -13.87
CA LYS A 33 -2.59 -7.48 -13.81
C LYS A 33 -1.74 -7.78 -12.59
N ALA A 34 -0.56 -7.16 -12.55
CA ALA A 34 0.42 -7.36 -11.49
C ALA A 34 -0.17 -7.10 -10.09
N THR A 35 0.17 -8.00 -9.17
CA THR A 35 -0.19 -7.89 -7.75
C THR A 35 1.07 -7.85 -6.91
N ALA A 36 1.00 -7.19 -5.76
CA ALA A 36 2.09 -7.12 -4.79
C ALA A 36 1.63 -7.58 -3.40
N MET A 37 2.56 -8.18 -2.66
CA MET A 37 2.44 -8.59 -1.28
C MET A 37 2.86 -7.44 -0.36
N LEU A 38 1.85 -6.81 0.25
CA LEU A 38 2.03 -5.63 1.08
C LEU A 38 1.62 -5.90 2.52
N CYS A 39 2.34 -5.32 3.47
CA CYS A 39 1.87 -5.33 4.85
C CYS A 39 0.54 -4.58 4.98
N ILE A 40 -0.30 -5.02 5.92
CA ILE A 40 -1.62 -4.44 6.21
C ILE A 40 -1.60 -2.88 6.28
N PRO A 41 -0.66 -2.23 6.98
CA PRO A 41 -0.68 -0.76 7.06
C PRO A 41 -0.30 -0.08 5.73
N CYS A 42 0.64 -0.64 4.95
CA CYS A 42 0.93 -0.14 3.60
C CYS A 42 -0.28 -0.26 2.68
N HIS A 43 -0.95 -1.41 2.69
CA HIS A 43 -2.16 -1.62 1.89
C HIS A 43 -3.25 -0.60 2.25
N LYS A 44 -3.52 -0.42 3.55
CA LYS A 44 -4.47 0.60 4.03
C LYS A 44 -4.05 2.01 3.64
N GLN A 45 -2.75 2.31 3.69
CA GLN A 45 -2.25 3.64 3.37
C GLN A 45 -2.43 3.99 1.88
N ILE A 46 -2.18 3.04 0.97
CA ILE A 46 -2.39 3.26 -0.47
C ILE A 46 -3.83 3.72 -0.72
N HIS A 47 -4.81 2.98 -0.19
CA HIS A 47 -6.23 3.35 -0.31
C HIS A 47 -6.64 4.53 0.59
N ALA A 48 -5.79 5.00 1.49
CA ALA A 48 -6.01 6.24 2.23
C ALA A 48 -5.51 7.47 1.47
N LEU A 49 -4.53 7.31 0.58
CA LEU A 49 -3.89 8.39 -0.18
C LEU A 49 -4.48 8.57 -1.58
N TYR A 50 -4.71 7.48 -2.31
CA TYR A 50 -5.05 7.53 -3.74
C TYR A 50 -6.38 6.84 -4.01
N THR A 51 -7.14 7.34 -4.98
CA THR A 51 -8.33 6.68 -5.52
C THR A 51 -7.97 5.50 -6.43
N ASN A 52 -8.94 4.63 -6.75
CA ASN A 52 -8.72 3.51 -7.67
C ASN A 52 -8.29 4.01 -9.06
N THR A 53 -8.90 5.08 -9.55
CA THR A 53 -8.56 5.73 -10.83
C THR A 53 -7.12 6.25 -10.83
N GLU A 54 -6.67 6.92 -9.77
CA GLU A 54 -5.27 7.37 -9.68
C GLU A 54 -4.28 6.20 -9.69
N LEU A 55 -4.61 5.10 -9.00
CA LEU A 55 -3.79 3.90 -9.00
C LEU A 55 -3.69 3.28 -10.39
N ALA A 56 -4.80 3.19 -11.12
CA ALA A 56 -4.82 2.66 -12.47
C ALA A 56 -4.05 3.55 -13.47
N LEU A 57 -4.15 4.86 -13.34
CA LEU A 57 -3.58 5.81 -14.31
C LEU A 57 -2.08 6.06 -14.16
N ARG A 58 -1.58 6.20 -12.92
CA ARG A 58 -0.20 6.69 -12.70
C ARG A 58 0.61 5.92 -11.65
N LEU A 59 -0.01 5.02 -10.88
CA LEU A 59 0.65 4.30 -9.77
C LEU A 59 0.44 2.78 -9.85
N SER A 60 0.43 2.22 -11.06
CA SER A 60 0.10 0.83 -11.33
C SER A 60 1.25 -0.17 -11.12
N THR A 61 2.38 0.27 -10.56
CA THR A 61 3.55 -0.56 -10.26
C THR A 61 4.20 -0.17 -8.92
N ILE A 62 4.95 -1.09 -8.30
CA ILE A 62 5.70 -0.78 -7.06
C ILE A 62 6.72 0.34 -7.25
N PRO A 63 7.54 0.38 -8.32
CA PRO A 63 8.45 1.49 -8.56
C PRO A 63 7.74 2.84 -8.65
N LEU A 64 6.62 2.93 -9.39
CA LEU A 64 5.82 4.16 -9.50
C LEU A 64 5.25 4.59 -8.15
N LEU A 65 4.80 3.63 -7.33
CA LEU A 65 4.41 3.91 -5.96
C LEU A 65 5.60 4.43 -5.16
N LYS A 66 6.76 3.77 -5.15
CA LYS A 66 7.93 4.20 -4.36
C LYS A 66 8.42 5.60 -4.75
N ASP A 67 8.21 6.03 -5.99
CA ASP A 67 8.62 7.35 -6.51
C ASP A 67 7.64 8.49 -6.14
N ASP A 68 6.37 8.20 -5.85
CA ASP A 68 5.40 9.24 -5.49
C ASP A 68 5.67 9.81 -4.09
N GLU A 69 5.73 11.14 -4.01
CA GLU A 69 6.13 11.85 -2.79
C GLU A 69 5.23 11.53 -1.57
N LYS A 70 3.91 11.37 -1.77
CA LYS A 70 2.96 11.18 -0.66
C LYS A 70 3.21 9.83 0.03
N ILE A 71 3.41 8.77 -0.73
CA ILE A 71 3.67 7.44 -0.18
C ILE A 71 5.15 7.27 0.20
N ALA A 72 6.11 7.92 -0.48
CA ALA A 72 7.52 7.91 -0.09
C ALA A 72 7.72 8.50 1.32
N LYS A 73 7.04 9.61 1.64
CA LYS A 73 7.01 10.20 3.00
C LYS A 73 6.49 9.19 4.03
N TYR A 74 5.42 8.47 3.69
CA TYR A 74 4.88 7.41 4.54
C TYR A 74 5.84 6.24 4.71
N ILE A 75 6.48 5.75 3.64
CA ILE A 75 7.44 4.64 3.66
C ILE A 75 8.60 4.96 4.60
N LYS A 76 9.15 6.17 4.54
CA LYS A 76 10.22 6.63 5.44
C LYS A 76 9.81 6.60 6.91
N TRP A 77 8.54 6.89 7.21
CA TRP A 77 8.02 6.88 8.57
C TRP A 77 7.67 5.47 9.06
N ILE A 78 6.99 4.65 8.24
CA ILE A 78 6.52 3.32 8.62
C ILE A 78 7.67 2.34 8.85
N ARG A 79 8.79 2.51 8.14
CA ARG A 79 10.03 1.72 8.34
C ARG A 79 10.64 1.87 9.74
N LYS A 80 10.30 2.95 10.46
CA LYS A 80 10.77 3.21 11.83
C LYS A 80 9.84 2.64 12.90
N GLN A 81 8.65 2.14 12.52
CA GLN A 81 7.67 1.58 13.45
C GLN A 81 7.88 0.08 13.62
N ALA A 82 7.56 -0.47 14.79
CA ALA A 82 7.73 -1.90 15.02
C ALA A 82 6.83 -2.70 14.07
N PRO A 83 7.29 -3.87 13.57
CA PRO A 83 6.53 -4.72 12.66
C PRO A 83 5.25 -5.31 13.29
N THR A 84 5.10 -5.16 14.60
CA THR A 84 3.95 -5.60 15.41
C THR A 84 2.88 -4.51 15.60
N ASP A 85 3.19 -3.24 15.34
CA ASP A 85 2.29 -2.15 15.68
C ASP A 85 1.08 -2.10 14.76
N ILE A 86 -0.11 -2.13 15.38
CA ILE A 86 -1.39 -1.82 14.74
C ILE A 86 -1.38 -0.33 14.38
N VAL A 87 -0.83 0.01 13.21
CA VAL A 87 -0.77 1.40 12.78
C VAL A 87 -2.16 1.87 12.35
N ARG A 88 -2.70 2.84 13.09
CA ARG A 88 -3.99 3.46 12.80
C ARG A 88 -3.88 4.39 11.60
N VAL A 89 -4.26 3.91 10.42
CA VAL A 89 -4.27 4.70 9.18
C VAL A 89 -5.50 5.63 9.18
N LYS A 90 -5.27 6.93 8.99
CA LYS A 90 -6.32 7.95 8.78
C LYS A 90 -6.41 8.28 7.28
N LYS A 91 -7.63 8.32 6.72
CA LYS A 91 -7.87 8.78 5.33
C LYS A 91 -7.36 10.22 5.14
N SER A 92 -6.73 10.50 4.00
CA SER A 92 -6.29 11.86 3.64
C SER A 92 -7.48 12.83 3.56
N ARG A 93 -7.25 14.13 3.80
CA ARG A 93 -8.30 15.15 3.74
C ARG A 93 -8.90 15.26 2.32
N GLU A 94 -8.06 15.09 1.30
CA GLU A 94 -8.46 15.08 -0.11
C GLU A 94 -9.46 13.96 -0.43
N ARG A 95 -9.33 12.78 0.22
CA ARG A 95 -10.27 11.66 0.06
C ARG A 95 -11.55 11.77 0.87
N ARG A 96 -11.71 12.78 1.73
CA ARG A 96 -12.92 12.95 2.58
C ARG A 96 -14.00 13.81 1.94
N GLY A 97 -13.63 14.63 0.95
CA GLY A 97 -14.53 15.58 0.30
C GLY A 97 -14.97 15.16 -1.11
N ARG A 98 -14.71 13.92 -1.52
CA ARG A 98 -15.05 13.39 -2.85
C ARG A 98 -15.84 12.09 -2.71
#